data_AF-A0A839QVI6-F1
#
_entry.id   AF-A0A839QVI6-F1
#
_cell.length_a   1.000
_cell.length_b   1.000
_cell.length_c   1.000
_cell.angle_alpha   90.00
_cell.angle_beta   90.00
_cell.angle_gamma   90.00
#
_symmetry.space_group_name_H-M   'P 1'
#
loop_
_entity.id
_entity.type
_entity.pdbx_description
1 polymer ?
#
loop_
_entity_poly.entity_id
_entity_poly.type
_entity_poly.pdbx_seq_one_letter_code
_entity_poly.pdbx_strand_id
1 'polypeptide(L)'
;MLEIGFFPGTTLNVAMFVEMQQQYFARNHEADAPVFVDVSGLDGVAGGVAERFSHGVARNRVALLGSGPTDRVLARFLMGKLGQKHHCAYFERYATARDHVLNCN
;
A
#
# COMPACT_ATOMS: atom_id res chain seq x y z
N MET A 1 -1.16 -13.55 1.49
CA MET A 1 -1.96 -12.30 1.46
C MET A 1 -1.63 -11.52 2.71
N LEU A 2 -1.18 -10.27 2.56
CA LEU A 2 -0.87 -9.40 3.70
C LEU A 2 -1.85 -8.22 3.72
N GLU A 3 -2.41 -7.95 4.89
CA GLU A 3 -3.23 -6.77 5.13
C GLU A 3 -2.51 -5.85 6.11
N ILE A 4 -2.43 -4.57 5.79
CA ILE A 4 -1.79 -3.54 6.59
C ILE A 4 -2.83 -2.46 6.84
N GLY A 5 -3.04 -2.10 8.10
CA GLY A 5 -3.92 -1.00 8.48
C GLY A 5 -3.20 -0.03 9.42
N PHE A 6 -3.75 1.17 9.52
CA PHE A 6 -3.23 2.22 10.40
C PHE A 6 -4.31 2.66 11.38
N PHE A 7 -3.90 3.05 12.58
CA PHE A 7 -4.81 3.70 13.53
C PHE A 7 -5.21 5.09 13.01
N PRO A 8 -6.43 5.59 13.28
CA PRO A 8 -6.83 6.94 12.88
C PRO A 8 -5.86 8.01 13.38
N GLY A 9 -5.59 9.03 12.55
CA GLY A 9 -4.65 10.11 12.88
C GLY A 9 -3.18 9.78 12.63
N THR A 10 -2.88 8.65 11.99
CA THR A 10 -1.50 8.21 11.78
C THR A 10 -0.84 9.01 10.66
N THR A 11 0.39 9.48 10.91
CA THR A 11 1.29 9.93 9.84
C THR A 11 2.30 8.83 9.53
N LEU A 12 2.24 8.28 8.32
CA LEU A 12 3.18 7.24 7.89
C LEU A 12 4.59 7.83 7.80
N ASN A 13 5.51 7.33 8.62
CA ASN A 13 6.90 7.76 8.62
C ASN A 13 7.86 6.67 8.11
N VAL A 14 9.13 7.02 7.95
CA VAL A 14 10.15 6.14 7.38
C VAL A 14 10.39 4.89 8.23
N ALA A 15 10.37 5.00 9.56
CA ALA A 15 10.58 3.86 10.44
C ALA A 15 9.44 2.84 10.30
N MET A 16 8.20 3.31 10.32
CA MET A 16 7.01 2.47 10.09
C MET A 16 7.06 1.80 8.72
N PHE A 17 7.45 2.54 7.68
CA PHE A 17 7.56 2.00 6.33
C PHE A 17 8.61 0.88 6.25
N VAL A 18 9.77 1.05 6.89
CA VAL A 18 10.82 0.02 6.94
C VAL A 18 10.34 -1.20 7.71
N GLU A 19 9.66 -1.01 8.83
CA GLU A 19 9.09 -2.11 9.61
C GLU A 19 8.06 -2.89 8.78
N MET A 20 7.16 -2.20 8.08
CA MET A 20 6.20 -2.82 7.16
C MET A 20 6.90 -3.64 6.07
N GLN A 21 7.97 -3.11 5.46
CA GLN A 21 8.75 -3.85 4.47
C GLN A 21 9.39 -5.11 5.06
N GLN A 22 10.01 -5.01 6.24
CA GLN A 22 10.64 -6.16 6.89
C GLN A 22 9.61 -7.23 7.24
N GLN A 23 8.45 -6.84 7.78
CA GLN A 23 7.36 -7.77 8.06
C GLN A 23 6.81 -8.41 6.77
N TYR A 24 6.72 -7.64 5.68
CA TYR A 24 6.32 -8.17 4.37
C TYR A 24 7.29 -9.24 3.87
N PHE A 25 8.60 -8.95 3.85
CA PHE A 25 9.62 -9.90 3.40
C PHE A 25 9.76 -11.12 4.29
N ALA A 26 9.60 -10.96 5.61
CA ALA A 26 9.66 -12.09 6.54
C ALA A 26 8.47 -13.05 6.38
N ARG A 27 7.31 -12.54 5.99
CA ARG A 27 6.07 -13.34 5.85
C ARG A 27 5.85 -13.88 4.44
N ASN A 28 6.36 -13.20 3.42
CA ASN A 28 6.19 -13.58 2.03
C ASN A 28 7.57 -13.91 1.45
N HIS A 29 7.98 -15.18 1.62
CA HIS A 29 9.15 -15.74 0.93
C HIS A 29 9.01 -15.68 -0.61
N GLU A 30 7.78 -15.57 -1.11
CA GLU A 30 7.46 -15.38 -2.52
C GLU A 30 7.19 -13.91 -2.83
N ALA A 31 7.94 -13.37 -3.80
CA ALA A 31 7.99 -11.96 -4.15
C ALA A 31 6.76 -11.44 -4.94
N ASP A 32 5.62 -12.15 -4.92
CA ASP A 32 4.43 -11.84 -5.75
C ASP A 32 3.09 -11.90 -4.97
N ALA A 33 3.13 -12.04 -3.64
CA ALA A 33 1.92 -12.08 -2.84
C ALA A 33 1.17 -10.71 -2.89
N PRO A 34 -0.16 -10.70 -3.07
CA PRO A 34 -0.92 -9.47 -3.06
C PRO A 34 -0.93 -8.84 -1.66
N VAL A 35 -0.86 -7.51 -1.65
CA VAL A 35 -0.85 -6.67 -0.45
C VAL A 35 -2.06 -5.75 -0.45
N PHE A 36 -2.79 -5.72 0.66
CA PHE A 36 -3.84 -4.75 0.92
C PHE A 36 -3.33 -3.76 1.95
N VAL A 37 -3.48 -2.47 1.67
CA VAL A 37 -3.10 -1.40 2.58
C VAL A 37 -4.31 -0.50 2.77
N ASP A 38 -4.88 -0.54 3.97
CA ASP A 38 -5.93 0.36 4.39
C ASP A 38 -5.33 1.71 4.78
N VAL A 39 -5.61 2.74 3.97
CA VAL A 39 -5.10 4.10 4.14
C VAL A 39 -6.08 5.02 4.85
N SER A 40 -7.27 4.54 5.24
CA SER A 40 -8.29 5.36 5.91
C SER A 40 -7.87 5.88 7.29
N GLY A 41 -6.92 5.21 7.94
CA GLY A 41 -6.33 5.68 9.20
C GLY A 41 -5.24 6.74 9.04
N LEU A 42 -4.81 7.05 7.81
CA LEU A 42 -3.69 7.95 7.57
C LEU A 42 -4.16 9.40 7.37
N ASP A 43 -3.59 10.31 8.18
CA ASP A 43 -3.71 11.75 7.97
C ASP A 43 -2.64 12.28 7.00
N GLY A 44 -1.55 11.53 6.82
CA GLY A 44 -0.48 11.94 5.93
C GLY A 44 0.69 10.96 5.80
N VAL A 45 1.66 11.35 4.98
CA VAL A 45 2.91 10.61 4.72
C VAL A 45 4.07 11.58 4.91
N ALA A 46 5.00 11.24 5.81
CA ALA A 46 6.17 12.06 6.09
C ALA A 46 7.14 12.08 4.89
N GLY A 47 7.93 13.16 4.80
CA GLY A 47 9.04 13.26 3.86
C GLY A 47 10.01 12.09 3.99
N GLY A 48 10.60 11.64 2.88
CA GLY A 48 11.53 10.51 2.83
C GLY A 48 10.88 9.13 2.69
N VAL A 49 9.60 8.95 3.05
CA VAL A 49 8.88 7.69 2.79
C VAL A 49 8.75 7.45 1.28
N ALA A 50 8.40 8.51 0.53
CA ALA A 50 8.25 8.46 -0.92
C ALA A 50 9.52 8.03 -1.66
N GLU A 51 10.71 8.37 -1.15
CA GLU A 51 11.99 8.00 -1.74
C GLU A 51 12.32 6.51 -1.54
N ARG A 52 11.78 5.91 -0.48
CA ARG A 52 11.97 4.49 -0.15
C ARG A 52 11.06 3.58 -0.98
N PHE A 53 9.87 4.08 -1.34
CA PHE A 53 8.92 3.35 -2.17
C PHE A 53 9.49 2.99 -3.56
N SER A 54 10.29 3.86 -4.17
CA SER A 54 10.84 3.65 -5.52
C SER A 54 11.96 2.59 -5.60
N HIS A 55 12.56 2.21 -4.47
CA HIS A 55 13.75 1.34 -4.44
C HIS A 55 13.48 -0.09 -3.95
N GLY A 56 12.35 -0.34 -3.29
CA GLY A 56 12.25 -1.46 -2.34
C GLY A 56 11.14 -2.48 -2.54
N VAL A 57 10.35 -2.43 -3.62
CA VAL A 57 9.19 -3.31 -3.73
C VAL A 57 9.29 -4.17 -4.99
N ALA A 58 9.08 -5.48 -4.84
CA ALA A 58 8.96 -6.43 -5.95
C ALA A 58 7.68 -6.17 -6.78
N ARG A 59 7.43 -6.92 -7.85
CA ARG A 59 6.25 -6.80 -8.76
C ARG A 59 4.90 -7.13 -8.08
N ASN A 60 4.71 -6.72 -6.83
CA ASN A 60 3.53 -7.00 -6.05
C ASN A 60 2.31 -6.26 -6.59
N ARG A 61 1.18 -6.96 -6.56
CA ARG A 61 -0.16 -6.39 -6.72
C ARG A 61 -0.57 -5.73 -5.41
N VAL A 62 -0.78 -4.41 -5.44
CA VAL A 62 -1.09 -3.61 -4.25
C VAL A 62 -2.50 -3.04 -4.38
N ALA A 63 -3.36 -3.33 -3.41
CA ALA A 63 -4.66 -2.70 -3.28
C ALA A 63 -4.63 -1.68 -2.14
N LEU A 64 -4.89 -0.41 -2.46
CA LEU A 64 -5.08 0.66 -1.48
C LEU A 64 -6.57 0.74 -1.14
N LEU A 65 -6.92 0.52 0.11
CA LEU A 65 -8.30 0.59 0.61
C LEU A 65 -8.51 1.93 1.31
N GLY A 66 -9.62 2.59 1.04
CA GLY A 66 -10.01 3.80 1.79
C GLY A 66 -11.52 3.93 1.93
N SER A 67 -11.95 4.96 2.65
CA SER A 67 -13.33 5.23 2.99
C SER A 67 -13.96 6.31 2.10
N GLY A 68 -13.16 7.11 1.38
CA GLY A 68 -13.70 8.11 0.48
C GLY A 68 -12.70 8.99 -0.28
N PRO A 69 -13.19 10.14 -0.82
CA PRO A 69 -12.43 10.98 -1.73
C PRO A 69 -11.13 11.54 -1.14
N THR A 70 -11.08 11.81 0.15
CA THR A 70 -9.87 12.29 0.84
C THR A 70 -8.76 11.25 0.79
N ASP A 71 -9.09 10.00 1.15
CA ASP A 71 -8.15 8.88 1.10
C ASP A 71 -7.68 8.60 -0.32
N ARG A 72 -8.55 8.83 -1.31
CA ARG A 72 -8.20 8.71 -2.73
C ARG A 72 -7.08 9.67 -3.14
N VAL A 73 -7.00 10.86 -2.55
CA VAL A 73 -5.90 11.81 -2.80
C VAL A 73 -4.59 11.24 -2.24
N LEU A 74 -4.62 10.73 -1.02
CA LEU A 74 -3.45 10.11 -0.38
C LEU A 74 -3.00 8.86 -1.16
N ALA A 75 -3.94 8.02 -1.56
CA ALA A 75 -3.69 6.83 -2.37
C ALA A 75 -3.07 7.21 -3.72
N ARG A 76 -3.55 8.27 -4.39
CA ARG A 76 -2.95 8.80 -5.62
C ARG A 76 -1.50 9.24 -5.42
N PHE A 77 -1.22 9.92 -4.31
CA PHE A 77 0.14 10.31 -3.98
C PHE A 77 1.06 9.09 -3.82
N LEU A 78 0.61 8.06 -3.08
CA LEU A 78 1.34 6.81 -2.90
C LEU A 78 1.54 6.06 -4.24
N MET A 79 0.50 5.93 -5.05
CA MET A 79 0.56 5.31 -6.38
C MET A 79 1.55 6.01 -7.31
N GLY A 80 1.56 7.35 -7.31
CA GLY A 80 2.50 8.13 -8.11
C GLY A 80 3.97 7.89 -7.76
N LYS A 81 4.26 7.40 -6.54
CA LYS A 81 5.62 7.11 -6.06
C LYS A 81 6.02 5.65 -6.21
N LEU A 82 5.07 4.73 -6.24
CA LEU A 82 5.32 3.31 -6.52
C LEU A 82 5.86 3.10 -7.94
N GLY A 83 5.48 3.93 -8.90
CA GLY A 83 5.97 3.81 -10.29
C GLY A 83 5.29 2.66 -11.06
N GLN A 84 5.52 2.61 -12.37
CA GLN A 84 4.76 1.74 -13.30
C GLN A 84 5.01 0.23 -13.16
N LYS A 85 5.99 -0.19 -12.35
CA LYS A 85 6.31 -1.61 -12.16
C LYS A 85 5.34 -2.32 -11.21
N HIS A 86 4.46 -1.59 -10.55
CA HIS A 86 3.49 -2.12 -9.60
C HIS A 86 2.07 -2.02 -10.15
N HIS A 87 1.32 -3.11 -10.02
CA HIS A 87 -0.12 -3.09 -10.23
C HIS A 87 -0.76 -2.55 -8.96
N CYS A 88 -0.81 -1.22 -8.84
CA CYS A 88 -1.38 -0.53 -7.69
C CYS A 88 -2.70 0.15 -8.06
N ALA A 89 -3.75 -0.11 -7.28
CA ALA A 89 -5.07 0.47 -7.51
C ALA A 89 -5.77 0.81 -6.19
N TYR A 90 -6.63 1.84 -6.23
CA TYR A 90 -7.42 2.30 -5.09
C TYR A 90 -8.86 1.77 -5.14
N PHE A 91 -9.39 1.35 -3.99
CA PHE A 91 -10.74 0.83 -3.85
C PHE A 91 -11.40 1.32 -2.55
N GLU A 92 -12.71 1.54 -2.60
CA GLU A 92 -13.53 1.88 -1.42
C GLU A 92 -14.24 0.66 -0.83
N ARG A 93 -14.15 -0.49 -1.50
CA ARG A 93 -14.77 -1.75 -1.07
C ARG A 93 -13.75 -2.87 -1.12
N TYR A 94 -13.55 -3.52 0.03
CA TYR A 94 -12.63 -4.65 0.16
C TYR A 94 -12.93 -5.78 -0.84
N ALA A 95 -14.20 -6.14 -1.02
CA ALA A 95 -14.59 -7.20 -1.96
C ALA A 95 -14.11 -6.92 -3.38
N THR A 96 -14.30 -5.69 -3.88
CA THR A 96 -13.85 -5.27 -5.21
C THR A 96 -12.33 -5.27 -5.32
N ALA A 97 -11.64 -4.81 -4.28
CA ALA A 97 -10.18 -4.83 -4.24
C ALA A 97 -9.65 -6.26 -4.33
N ARG A 98 -10.24 -7.17 -3.56
CA ARG A 98 -9.88 -8.58 -3.51
C ARG A 98 -10.06 -9.26 -4.86
N ASP A 99 -11.21 -9.06 -5.49
CA ASP A 99 -11.47 -9.60 -6.82
C ASP A 99 -10.46 -9.07 -7.85
N HIS A 100 -10.08 -7.79 -7.75
CA HIS A 100 -9.08 -7.21 -8.65
C HIS A 100 -7.70 -7.85 -8.48
N VAL A 101 -7.14 -7.87 -7.26
CA VAL A 101 -5.77 -8.38 -7.07
C VAL A 101 -5.65 -9.90 -7.22
N LEU A 102 -6.74 -10.67 -7.07
CA LEU A 102 -6.73 -12.11 -7.30
C LEU A 102 -6.85 -12.48 -8.79
N ASN A 103 -7.51 -11.63 -9.60
CA ASN A 103 -7.81 -11.94 -11.02
C ASN A 103 -6.94 -11.15 -12.03
N CYS A 104 -6.17 -10.16 -11.60
CA CYS A 104 -5.17 -9.52 -12.45
C CYS A 104 -3.95 -10.43 -12.59
N ASN A 105 -3.80 -11.04 -13.77
CA ASN A 105 -2.59 -11.73 -14.24
C ASN A 105 -1.60 -10.74 -14.86
#